data_AF-A0A936E9F1-F1
#
_entry.id   AF-A0A936E9F1-F1
#
_cell.length_a   1.000
_cell.length_b   1.000
_cell.length_c   1.000
_cell.angle_alpha   90.00
_cell.angle_beta   90.00
_cell.angle_gamma   90.00
#
_symmetry.space_group_name_H-M   'P 1'
#
loop_
_entity.id
_entity.type
_entity.pdbx_description
1 polymer ?
#
loop_
_entity_poly.entity_id
_entity_poly.type
_entity_poly.pdbx_seq_one_letter_code
_entity_poly.pdbx_strand_id
1 'polypeptide(L)'
;MSNNTRWEDSGFDCTLCGGPIFKRMEVEEEVAGRLPSSYYQCQQCEAVWSLDQRLLSPGQEEKQYQRPTAAVGGWPWWVWLLLGLTLMFLLTRAGGIGALLLRYVVPLVFVAIVVWVLYRALRDLGE
;
A
#
# COMPACT_ATOMS: atom_id res chain seq x y z
N MET A 1 -30.35 -35.11 10.82
CA MET A 1 -29.25 -34.38 11.50
C MET A 1 -29.44 -32.90 11.19
N SER A 2 -30.02 -32.14 12.12
CA SER A 2 -30.21 -30.69 11.98
C SER A 2 -28.94 -30.01 12.44
N ASN A 3 -28.16 -29.45 11.51
CA ASN A 3 -26.93 -28.73 11.82
C ASN A 3 -27.29 -27.36 12.40
N ASN A 4 -27.60 -27.30 13.71
CA ASN A 4 -27.96 -26.08 14.43
C ASN A 4 -26.71 -25.24 14.72
N THR A 5 -26.09 -24.70 13.69
CA THR A 5 -25.03 -23.69 13.84
C THR A 5 -25.68 -22.33 14.11
N ARG A 6 -25.56 -21.85 15.35
CA ARG A 6 -26.00 -20.49 15.71
C ARG A 6 -24.84 -19.53 15.54
N TRP A 7 -25.02 -18.57 14.64
CA TRP A 7 -24.11 -17.46 14.42
C TRP A 7 -24.62 -16.25 15.17
N GLU A 8 -23.75 -15.66 15.98
CA GLU A 8 -24.02 -14.41 16.68
C GLU A 8 -22.98 -13.39 16.23
N ASP A 9 -23.43 -12.21 15.81
CA ASP A 9 -22.51 -11.12 15.47
C ASP A 9 -21.76 -10.73 16.73
N SER A 10 -20.43 -10.78 16.68
CA SER A 10 -19.60 -10.47 17.83
C SER A 10 -19.39 -8.96 17.99
N GLY A 11 -19.68 -8.16 16.95
CA GLY A 11 -19.39 -6.73 16.91
C GLY A 11 -17.89 -6.41 16.82
N PHE A 12 -17.04 -7.40 16.56
CA PHE A 12 -15.59 -7.24 16.41
C PHE A 12 -15.15 -7.44 14.97
N ASP A 13 -14.17 -6.65 14.54
CA ASP A 13 -13.51 -6.80 13.25
C ASP A 13 -12.26 -7.68 13.36
N CYS A 14 -12.00 -8.44 12.30
CA CYS A 14 -10.86 -9.32 12.18
C CYS A 14 -9.56 -8.53 12.14
N THR A 15 -8.68 -8.76 13.11
CA THR A 15 -7.36 -8.11 13.18
C THR A 15 -6.44 -8.48 12.00
N LEU A 16 -6.73 -9.57 11.29
CA LEU A 16 -5.95 -10.06 10.15
C LEU A 16 -6.47 -9.61 8.77
N CYS A 17 -7.73 -9.21 8.62
CA CYS A 17 -8.27 -8.87 7.28
C CYS A 17 -9.30 -7.73 7.30
N GLY A 18 -9.69 -7.24 8.48
CA GLY A 18 -10.72 -6.22 8.64
C GLY A 18 -12.15 -6.71 8.38
N GLY A 19 -12.37 -8.00 8.10
CA GLY A 19 -13.70 -8.57 7.91
C GLY A 19 -14.45 -8.82 9.23
N PRO A 20 -15.79 -8.98 9.18
CA PRO A 20 -16.59 -9.21 10.38
C PRO A 20 -16.25 -10.56 11.04
N ILE A 21 -16.11 -10.56 12.36
CA ILE A 21 -15.99 -11.76 13.18
C ILE A 21 -17.37 -12.15 13.69
N PHE A 22 -17.72 -13.43 13.53
CA PHE A 22 -18.92 -14.00 14.14
C PHE A 22 -18.54 -15.00 15.22
N LYS A 23 -19.33 -15.03 16.28
CA LYS A 23 -19.26 -16.06 17.31
C LYS A 23 -20.05 -17.27 16.83
N ARG A 24 -19.38 -18.42 16.74
CA ARG A 24 -20.01 -19.71 16.48
C ARG A 24 -20.14 -20.47 17.78
N MET A 25 -21.35 -20.91 18.07
CA MET A 25 -21.65 -21.82 19.18
C MET A 25 -22.09 -23.14 18.57
N GLU A 26 -21.27 -24.17 18.69
CA GLU A 26 -21.65 -25.52 18.31
C GLU A 26 -22.36 -26.16 19.50
N VAL A 27 -23.65 -26.45 19.32
CA VAL A 27 -24.44 -27.23 20.26
C VAL A 27 -24.25 -28.69 19.85
N GLU A 28 -23.43 -29.41 20.61
CA GLU A 28 -23.13 -30.85 20.49
C GLU A 28 -22.37 -31.28 19.21
N GLU A 29 -21.05 -31.42 19.32
CA GLU A 29 -20.38 -32.71 19.50
C GLU A 29 -18.91 -32.40 19.80
N GLU A 30 -18.42 -32.75 21.00
CA GLU A 30 -16.99 -32.74 21.31
C GLU A 30 -16.29 -33.73 20.38
N VAL A 31 -15.95 -33.30 19.17
CA VAL A 31 -15.08 -34.05 18.28
C VAL A 31 -13.69 -33.94 18.87
N ALA A 32 -13.28 -35.05 19.49
CA ALA A 32 -12.01 -35.27 20.16
C ALA A 32 -10.83 -34.57 19.43
N GLY A 33 -10.47 -33.38 19.94
CA GLY A 33 -9.14 -32.79 19.73
C GLY A 33 -8.97 -31.70 18.68
N ARG A 34 -9.95 -30.85 18.32
CA ARG A 34 -9.64 -29.73 17.40
C ARG A 34 -10.15 -28.31 17.67
N LEU A 35 -11.30 -28.04 18.27
CA LEU A 35 -11.73 -26.64 18.59
C LEU A 35 -12.64 -26.60 19.82
N PRO A 36 -12.67 -25.50 20.61
CA PRO A 36 -13.62 -25.34 21.71
C PRO A 36 -15.07 -25.28 21.19
N SER A 37 -16.04 -25.67 22.02
CA SER A 37 -17.48 -25.66 21.69
C SER A 37 -18.04 -24.29 21.29
N SER A 38 -17.32 -23.22 21.62
CA SER A 38 -17.60 -21.87 21.15
C SER A 38 -16.31 -21.16 20.78
N TYR A 39 -16.30 -20.52 19.62
CA TYR A 39 -15.15 -19.81 19.08
C TYR A 39 -15.59 -18.62 18.22
N TYR A 40 -14.68 -17.68 18.04
CA TYR A 40 -14.83 -16.60 17.10
C TYR A 40 -14.22 -17.00 15.76
N GLN A 41 -14.94 -16.77 14.67
CA GLN A 41 -14.45 -17.05 13.32
C GLN A 41 -14.71 -15.86 12.41
N CYS A 42 -13.69 -15.46 11.65
CA CYS A 42 -13.87 -14.49 10.57
C CYS A 42 -14.45 -15.17 9.33
N GLN A 43 -15.51 -14.61 8.75
CA GLN A 43 -16.11 -15.13 7.51
C GLN A 43 -15.20 -14.92 6.28
N GLN A 44 -14.28 -13.96 6.35
CA GLN A 44 -13.47 -13.56 5.19
C GLN A 44 -12.17 -14.36 5.07
N CYS A 45 -11.35 -14.37 6.13
CA CYS A 45 -10.06 -15.07 6.12
C CYS A 45 -10.10 -16.42 6.85
N GLU A 46 -11.25 -16.81 7.39
CA GLU A 46 -11.46 -18.04 8.16
C GLU A 46 -10.59 -18.18 9.42
N ALA A 47 -9.96 -17.09 9.88
CA ALA A 47 -9.20 -17.12 11.11
C ALA A 47 -10.10 -17.42 12.31
N VAL A 48 -9.57 -18.20 13.25
CA VAL A 48 -10.29 -18.71 14.42
C VAL A 48 -9.61 -18.26 15.70
N TRP A 49 -10.40 -17.72 16.63
CA TRP A 49 -9.97 -17.33 17.97
C TRP A 49 -10.79 -18.05 19.04
N SER A 50 -10.16 -18.31 20.19
CA SER A 50 -10.89 -18.72 21.39
C SER A 50 -11.71 -17.57 21.95
N LEU A 51 -12.64 -17.86 22.86
CA LEU A 51 -13.38 -16.83 23.58
C LEU A 51 -12.48 -15.89 24.40
N ASP A 52 -11.32 -16.39 24.86
CA ASP A 52 -10.28 -15.60 25.52
C ASP A 52 -9.43 -14.76 24.54
N GLN A 53 -9.90 -14.61 23.30
CA GLN A 53 -9.26 -13.84 22.22
C GLN A 53 -7.88 -14.38 21.81
N ARG A 54 -7.54 -15.62 22.18
CA ARG A 54 -6.30 -16.26 21.75
C ARG A 54 -6.48 -16.80 20.33
N LEU A 55 -5.56 -16.44 19.44
CA LEU A 55 -5.55 -16.97 18.07
C LEU A 55 -5.30 -18.49 18.11
N LEU A 56 -6.25 -19.27 17.58
CA LEU A 56 -6.19 -20.73 17.49
C LEU A 56 -5.70 -21.17 16.11
N SER A 57 -6.16 -20.49 15.06
CA SER A 57 -5.74 -20.75 13.68
C SER A 57 -5.69 -19.43 12.90
N PRO A 58 -4.52 -19.03 12.36
CA PRO A 58 -4.49 -18.04 11.30
C PRO A 58 -5.15 -18.72 10.09
N GLY A 59 -6.28 -18.20 9.63
CA GLY A 59 -7.06 -18.87 8.58
C GLY A 59 -6.35 -18.95 7.23
N GLN A 60 -7.05 -19.44 6.21
CA GLN A 60 -6.46 -19.84 4.92
C GLN A 60 -5.75 -18.71 4.16
N GLU A 61 -6.08 -17.44 4.45
CA GLU A 61 -5.40 -16.30 3.85
C GLU A 61 -4.27 -15.78 4.73
N GLU A 62 -3.14 -16.50 4.70
CA GLU A 62 -1.81 -15.96 5.02
C GLU A 62 -1.34 -14.93 3.96
N LYS A 63 -2.25 -14.39 3.13
CA LYS A 63 -1.97 -13.30 2.21
C LYS A 63 -2.12 -11.98 2.95
N GLN A 64 -1.05 -11.66 3.67
CA GLN A 64 -0.51 -10.31 3.61
C GLN A 64 -1.44 -9.25 4.23
N TYR A 65 -1.71 -9.37 5.54
CA TYR A 65 -1.95 -8.16 6.36
C TYR A 65 -0.60 -7.42 6.49
N GLN A 66 -0.17 -6.83 5.37
CA GLN A 66 0.61 -5.61 5.43
C GLN A 66 -0.26 -4.66 6.23
N ARG A 67 0.11 -4.51 7.51
CA ARG A 67 -0.15 -3.31 8.29
C ARG A 67 -0.16 -2.17 7.28
N PRO A 68 -1.22 -1.35 7.16
CA PRO A 68 -1.11 -0.13 6.38
C PRO A 68 -0.02 0.66 7.09
N THR A 69 1.25 0.47 6.69
CA THR A 69 2.25 1.51 6.73
C THR A 69 1.52 2.60 6.05
N ALA A 70 1.06 3.58 6.83
CA ALA A 70 0.35 4.75 6.37
C ALA A 70 0.94 5.03 5.01
N ALA A 71 0.15 4.79 3.96
CA ALA A 71 0.64 5.00 2.63
C ALA A 71 0.97 6.48 2.68
N VAL A 72 2.25 6.81 2.84
CA VAL A 72 2.77 8.11 2.52
C VAL A 72 2.57 8.09 1.03
N GLY A 73 1.34 8.44 0.63
CA GLY A 73 0.82 8.21 -0.70
C GLY A 73 1.88 8.81 -1.59
N GLY A 74 2.59 7.93 -2.31
CA GLY A 74 3.78 8.32 -3.03
C GLY A 74 3.39 9.54 -3.83
N TRP A 75 3.98 10.69 -3.50
CA TRP A 75 3.55 11.94 -4.08
C TRP A 75 3.57 11.74 -5.59
N PRO A 76 2.45 12.00 -6.29
CA PRO A 76 2.40 11.80 -7.72
C PRO A 76 3.64 12.40 -8.37
N TRP A 77 4.18 11.75 -9.41
CA TRP A 77 5.43 12.15 -10.03
C TRP A 77 5.49 13.65 -10.42
N TRP A 78 4.33 14.26 -10.71
CA TRP A 78 4.20 15.69 -10.99
C TRP A 78 4.49 16.59 -9.77
N VAL A 79 4.29 16.11 -8.54
CA VAL A 79 4.61 16.90 -7.34
C VAL A 79 6.12 17.01 -7.14
N TRP A 80 6.89 15.97 -7.50
CA TRP A 80 8.35 16.06 -7.55
C TRP A 80 8.82 17.07 -8.61
N LEU A 81 8.14 17.11 -9.76
CA LEU A 81 8.39 18.15 -10.77
C LEU A 81 8.08 19.55 -10.24
N LEU A 82 6.93 19.75 -9.60
CA LEU A 82 6.56 21.04 -9.02
C LEU A 82 7.53 21.46 -7.90
N LEU A 83 7.97 20.52 -7.07
CA LEU A 83 8.95 20.78 -6.01
C LEU A 83 10.30 21.22 -6.61
N GLY A 84 10.77 20.51 -7.64
CA GLY A 84 11.99 20.87 -8.36
C GLY A 84 11.89 22.25 -9.03
N LEU A 85 10.75 22.55 -9.64
CA LEU A 85 10.49 23.83 -10.31
C LEU A 85 10.40 24.98 -9.30
N THR A 86 9.74 24.75 -8.15
CA THR A 86 9.65 25.72 -7.05
C THR A 86 11.02 25.96 -6.42
N LEU A 87 11.81 24.92 -6.20
CA LEU A 87 13.18 25.04 -5.68
C LEU A 87 14.08 25.79 -6.68
N MET A 88 13.99 25.46 -7.96
CA MET A 88 14.71 26.16 -9.04
C MET A 88 14.32 27.65 -9.11
N PHE A 89 13.04 27.97 -8.94
CA PHE A 89 12.55 29.34 -8.88
C PHE A 89 13.07 30.10 -7.64
N LEU A 90 13.10 29.44 -6.48
CA LEU A 90 13.64 30.04 -5.25
C LEU A 90 15.16 30.27 -5.36
N LEU A 91 15.90 29.33 -5.97
CA LEU A 91 17.34 29.47 -6.22
C LEU A 91 17.67 30.59 -7.21
N THR A 92 16.84 30.79 -8.23
CA THR A 92 16.99 31.90 -9.19
C THR A 92 16.58 33.25 -8.58
N ARG A 93 15.67 33.25 -7.61
CA ARG A 93 15.22 34.46 -6.89
C ARG A 93 16.14 34.84 -5.72
N ALA A 94 16.86 33.90 -5.12
CA ALA A 94 17.76 34.11 -3.97
C ALA A 94 19.08 34.84 -4.29
N GLY A 95 19.31 35.27 -5.54
CA GLY A 95 20.21 36.39 -5.83
C GLY A 95 21.68 36.24 -5.43
N GLY A 96 22.29 35.07 -5.64
CA GLY A 96 23.74 34.90 -5.52
C GLY A 96 24.44 35.03 -6.89
N ILE A 97 25.71 35.45 -6.91
CA ILE A 97 26.54 35.57 -8.15
C ILE A 97 26.58 34.25 -8.96
N GLY A 98 26.36 33.08 -8.32
CA GLY A 98 26.17 31.79 -9.00
C GLY A 98 24.88 31.67 -9.84
N ALA A 99 23.84 32.45 -9.53
CA ALA A 99 22.57 32.47 -10.28
C ALA A 99 22.68 33.14 -11.65
N LEU A 100 23.67 34.03 -11.85
CA LEU A 100 23.97 34.59 -13.18
C LEU A 100 24.57 33.53 -14.11
N LEU A 101 25.53 32.72 -13.63
CA LEU A 101 26.08 31.59 -14.40
C LEU A 101 25.01 30.53 -14.67
N LEU A 102 24.20 30.18 -13.67
CA LEU A 102 23.12 29.19 -13.83
C LEU A 102 22.06 29.65 -14.85
N ARG A 103 21.80 30.96 -14.95
CA ARG A 103 20.87 31.55 -15.94
C ARG A 103 21.35 31.39 -17.38
N TYR A 104 22.65 31.22 -17.62
CA TYR A 104 23.20 30.95 -18.96
C TYR A 104 23.52 29.47 -19.19
N VAL A 105 23.93 28.74 -18.15
CA VAL A 105 24.26 27.31 -18.27
C VAL A 105 23.02 26.46 -18.54
N VAL A 106 21.88 26.74 -17.90
CA VAL A 106 20.63 25.99 -18.13
C VAL A 106 20.14 26.08 -19.57
N PRO A 107 19.99 27.27 -20.20
CA PRO A 107 19.60 27.34 -21.61
C PRO A 107 20.65 26.75 -22.55
N LEU A 108 21.95 26.87 -22.23
CA LEU A 108 23.02 26.31 -23.07
C LEU A 108 23.01 24.78 -23.06
N VAL A 109 22.82 24.16 -21.90
CA VAL A 109 22.65 22.69 -21.77
C VAL A 109 21.39 22.22 -22.49
N PHE A 110 20.28 22.95 -22.36
CA PHE A 110 19.05 22.63 -23.09
C PHE A 110 19.26 22.66 -24.61
N VAL A 111 19.90 23.71 -25.13
CA VAL A 111 20.24 23.82 -26.55
C VAL A 111 21.16 22.68 -27.00
N ALA A 112 22.18 22.34 -26.21
CA ALA A 112 23.09 21.24 -26.52
C ALA A 112 22.36 19.88 -26.61
N ILE A 113 21.41 19.62 -25.70
CA ILE A 113 20.59 18.40 -25.73
C ILE A 113 19.71 18.38 -26.98
N VAL A 114 19.02 19.49 -27.30
CA VAL A 114 18.15 19.59 -28.48
C VAL A 114 18.95 19.34 -29.77
N VAL A 115 20.13 19.97 -29.89
CA VAL A 115 21.03 19.77 -31.04
C VAL A 115 21.49 18.31 -31.13
N TRP A 116 21.87 17.69 -30.00
CA TRP A 116 22.29 16.29 -29.99
C TRP A 116 21.17 15.34 -30.41
N VAL A 117 19.94 15.55 -29.91
CA VAL A 117 18.77 14.73 -30.28
C VAL A 117 18.45 14.89 -31.77
N LEU A 118 18.45 16.13 -32.28
CA LEU A 118 18.23 16.39 -33.70
C LEU A 118 19.30 15.76 -34.58
N TYR A 119 20.57 15.90 -34.19
CA TYR A 119 21.69 15.27 -34.89
C TYR A 119 21.54 13.75 -34.93
N ARG A 120 21.17 13.14 -33.80
CA ARG A 120 20.93 11.70 -33.71
C ARG A 120 19.76 11.27 -34.59
N ALA A 121 18.64 11.97 -34.53
CA ALA A 121 17.45 11.65 -35.32
C ALA A 121 17.72 11.81 -36.83
N LEU A 122 18.50 12.81 -37.23
CA LEU A 122 18.92 12.98 -38.63
C LEU A 122 19.90 11.89 -39.07
N ARG A 123 20.78 11.44 -38.19
CA ARG A 123 21.69 10.31 -38.47
C ARG A 123 20.91 9.01 -38.67
N ASP A 124 19.92 8.76 -37.83
CA ASP A 124 19.07 7.56 -37.90
C ASP A 124 18.13 7.57 -39.14
N LEU A 125 17.95 8.72 -39.80
CA LEU A 125 17.21 8.84 -41.07
C LEU A 125 18.10 8.71 -42.31
N GLY A 126 19.43 8.78 -42.14
CA GLY A 126 20.41 8.72 -43.22
C GLY A 126 21.01 7.33 -43.45
N GLU A 127 20.75 6.37 -42.55
CA GLU A 127 21.01 4.93 -42.72
C GLU A 127 19.75 4.22 -43.23
#